data_AF-A0AA41SGS5-F1
#
_entry.id   AF-A0AA41SGS5-F1
#
_cell.length_a   1.000
_cell.length_b   1.000
_cell.length_c   1.000
_cell.angle_alpha   90.00
_cell.angle_beta   90.00
_cell.angle_gamma   90.00
#
_symmetry.space_group_name_H-M   'P 1'
#
loop_
_entity.id
_entity.type
_entity.pdbx_description
1 polymer ?
#
loop_
_entity_poly.entity_id
_entity_poly.type
_entity_poly.pdbx_seq_one_letter_code
_entity_poly.pdbx_strand_id
1 'polypeptide(L)'
;MDSKFTLCVLMTLLLVLRPAASAAPSCDAVITSLAPCLSYLKNFESIPSTHCCDNVKVLEPQLPEKQDRQSVCQCIKLAVPIIGTVNNTRVEDVSNNCGSTLYKFPLISPDMNCDDVVV
;
A
#
# COMPACT_ATOMS: atom_id res chain seq x y z
N MET A 1 -18.21 22.92 39.70
CA MET A 1 -17.53 22.11 38.67
C MET A 1 -17.35 23.01 37.48
N ASP A 2 -16.20 23.66 37.45
CA ASP A 2 -15.91 24.83 36.63
C ASP A 2 -16.02 24.53 35.13
N SER A 3 -16.67 25.40 34.37
CA SER A 3 -16.87 25.29 32.91
C SER A 3 -15.55 25.01 32.14
N LYS A 4 -14.44 25.52 32.68
CA LYS A 4 -13.07 25.29 32.20
C LYS A 4 -12.57 23.85 32.40
N PHE A 5 -13.00 23.16 33.45
CA PHE A 5 -12.69 21.75 33.70
C PHE A 5 -13.40 20.84 32.69
N THR A 6 -14.67 21.13 32.38
CA THR A 6 -15.42 20.42 31.34
C THR A 6 -14.79 20.61 29.96
N LEU A 7 -14.31 21.81 29.65
CA LEU A 7 -13.66 22.11 28.36
C LEU A 7 -12.33 21.35 28.19
N CYS A 8 -11.51 21.27 29.24
CA CYS A 8 -10.26 20.52 29.23
C CYS A 8 -10.49 19.02 29.03
N VAL A 9 -11.47 18.44 29.74
CA VAL A 9 -11.79 17.01 29.63
C VAL A 9 -12.32 16.69 28.22
N LEU A 10 -13.15 17.55 27.64
CA LEU A 10 -13.66 17.39 26.27
C LEU A 10 -12.54 17.48 25.21
N MET A 11 -11.61 18.43 25.36
CA MET A 11 -10.42 18.56 24.50
C MET A 11 -9.51 17.33 24.58
N THR A 12 -9.29 16.80 25.79
CA THR A 12 -8.48 15.59 25.96
C THR A 12 -9.15 14.37 25.35
N LEU A 13 -10.47 14.22 25.49
CA LEU A 13 -11.23 13.09 24.96
C LEU A 13 -11.22 13.07 23.41
N LEU A 14 -11.29 14.24 22.77
CA LEU A 14 -11.18 14.36 21.30
C LEU A 14 -9.77 14.02 20.77
N LEU A 15 -8.73 14.16 21.59
CA LEU A 15 -7.36 13.79 21.20
C LEU A 15 -7.13 12.26 21.22
N VAL A 16 -7.83 11.54 22.11
CA VAL A 16 -7.76 10.06 22.21
C VAL A 16 -8.62 9.36 21.15
N LEU A 17 -9.62 10.06 20.61
CA LEU A 17 -10.45 9.60 19.49
C LEU A 17 -9.80 9.80 18.12
N ARG A 18 -8.51 10.17 18.05
CA ARG A 18 -7.79 10.03 16.79
C ARG A 18 -7.76 8.55 16.45
N PRO A 19 -8.35 8.10 15.32
CA PRO A 19 -8.10 6.74 14.85
C PRO A 19 -6.58 6.60 14.84
N ALA A 20 -6.08 5.49 15.38
CA ALA A 20 -4.65 5.19 15.36
C ALA A 20 -4.16 5.53 13.96
N ALA A 21 -3.33 6.56 13.83
CA ALA A 21 -2.81 6.97 12.55
C ALA A 21 -2.08 5.73 12.03
N SER A 22 -2.67 5.06 11.04
CA SER A 22 -2.02 3.99 10.31
C SER A 22 -0.72 4.60 9.83
N ALA A 23 0.40 4.25 10.45
CA ALA A 23 1.67 4.75 9.99
C ALA A 23 1.88 4.13 8.61
N ALA A 24 1.96 4.97 7.58
CA ALA A 24 2.25 4.51 6.23
C ALA A 24 3.42 3.52 6.27
N PRO A 25 3.33 2.37 5.57
CA PRO A 25 4.38 1.38 5.60
C PRO A 25 5.69 1.99 5.10
N SER A 26 6.80 1.70 5.78
CA SER A 26 8.12 2.13 5.34
C SER A 26 8.46 1.53 3.97
N CYS A 27 9.22 2.25 3.12
CA CYS A 27 9.56 1.74 1.80
C CYS A 27 10.29 0.39 1.84
N ASP A 28 11.18 0.16 2.81
CA ASP A 28 11.86 -1.13 3.00
C ASP A 28 10.85 -2.29 3.18
N ALA A 29 9.83 -2.08 4.02
CA ALA A 29 8.76 -3.05 4.23
C ALA A 29 7.96 -3.29 2.94
N VAL A 30 7.65 -2.23 2.17
CA VAL A 30 6.96 -2.35 0.87
C VAL A 30 7.78 -3.20 -0.10
N ILE A 31 9.07 -2.90 -0.25
CA ILE A 31 9.94 -3.63 -1.20
C ILE A 31 10.13 -5.08 -0.78
N THR A 32 10.36 -5.33 0.51
CA THR A 32 10.49 -6.68 1.06
C THR A 32 9.21 -7.50 0.87
N SER A 33 8.05 -6.86 1.04
CA SER A 33 6.74 -7.49 0.83
C SER A 33 6.48 -7.85 -0.64
N LEU A 34 6.96 -7.04 -1.59
CA LEU A 34 6.80 -7.25 -3.03
C LEU A 34 7.85 -8.19 -3.66
N ALA A 35 9.01 -8.38 -3.01
CA ALA A 35 10.05 -9.28 -3.49
C ALA A 35 9.55 -10.68 -3.93
N PRO A 36 8.71 -11.40 -3.17
CA PRO A 36 8.18 -12.71 -3.57
C PRO A 36 7.24 -12.67 -4.79
N CYS A 37 6.77 -11.49 -5.21
CA CYS A 37 5.92 -11.32 -6.39
C CYS A 37 6.73 -11.16 -7.68
N LEU A 38 8.01 -10.79 -7.61
CA LEU A 38 8.80 -10.38 -8.78
C LEU A 38 8.89 -11.46 -9.85
N SER A 39 9.02 -12.74 -9.49
CA SER A 39 9.09 -13.82 -10.47
C SER A 39 7.82 -13.91 -11.32
N TYR A 40 6.65 -13.80 -10.69
CA TYR A 40 5.37 -13.73 -11.39
C TYR A 40 5.27 -12.45 -12.23
N LEU A 41 5.52 -11.28 -11.63
CA LEU A 41 5.43 -9.98 -12.29
C LEU A 41 6.34 -9.86 -13.52
N LYS A 42 7.44 -10.61 -13.56
CA LYS A 42 8.41 -10.62 -14.67
C LYS A 42 8.21 -11.78 -15.66
N ASN A 43 7.09 -12.50 -15.60
CA ASN A 43 6.76 -13.65 -16.45
C ASN A 43 7.65 -14.90 -16.26
N PHE A 44 8.41 -14.99 -15.17
CA PHE A 44 9.20 -16.20 -14.88
C PHE A 44 8.31 -17.34 -14.36
N GLU A 45 7.23 -17.00 -13.65
CA GLU A 45 6.27 -17.99 -13.15
C GLU A 45 4.86 -17.67 -13.62
N SER A 46 4.04 -18.69 -13.89
CA SER A 46 2.67 -18.51 -14.40
C SER A 46 1.66 -18.04 -13.35
N ILE A 47 1.95 -18.28 -12.07
CA ILE A 47 1.05 -18.01 -10.93
C ILE A 47 1.84 -17.29 -9.83
N PRO A 48 1.21 -16.39 -9.06
CA PRO A 48 1.87 -15.80 -7.90
C PRO A 48 2.18 -16.85 -6.84
N SER A 49 3.30 -16.68 -6.14
CA SER A 49 3.61 -17.53 -4.98
C SER A 49 2.60 -17.28 -3.85
N THR A 50 2.40 -18.27 -2.98
CA THR A 50 1.55 -18.11 -1.79
C THR A 50 1.99 -16.92 -0.94
N HIS A 51 3.31 -16.75 -0.75
CA HIS A 51 3.89 -15.61 -0.04
C HIS A 51 3.56 -14.26 -0.70
N CYS A 52 3.58 -14.18 -2.04
CA CYS A 52 3.15 -12.97 -2.74
C CYS A 52 1.68 -12.65 -2.41
N CYS A 53 0.79 -13.64 -2.50
CA CYS A 53 -0.63 -13.42 -2.24
C CYS A 53 -0.95 -13.09 -0.79
N ASP A 54 -0.26 -13.69 0.17
CA ASP A 54 -0.44 -13.37 1.60
C ASP A 54 -0.05 -11.91 1.87
N ASN A 55 1.07 -11.46 1.29
CA ASN A 55 1.53 -10.07 1.41
C ASN A 55 0.58 -9.06 0.76
N VAL A 56 0.07 -9.39 -0.42
CA VAL A 56 -0.94 -8.57 -1.13
C VAL A 56 -2.21 -8.43 -0.28
N LYS A 57 -2.69 -9.52 0.31
CA LYS A 57 -3.85 -9.52 1.23
C LYS A 57 -3.64 -8.66 2.47
N VAL A 58 -2.42 -8.61 2.97
CA VAL A 58 -2.09 -7.79 4.15
C VAL A 58 -1.97 -6.32 3.78
N LEU A 59 -1.40 -5.97 2.61
CA LEU A 59 -1.21 -4.59 2.17
C LEU A 59 -2.54 -3.88 1.85
N GLU A 60 -3.54 -4.58 1.30
CA GLU A 60 -4.85 -4.00 0.94
C GLU A 60 -5.57 -3.25 2.08
N PRO A 61 -5.86 -3.89 3.24
CA PRO A 61 -6.58 -3.23 4.33
C PRO A 61 -5.74 -2.16 5.03
N GLN A 62 -4.42 -2.11 4.79
CA GLN A 62 -3.49 -1.15 5.40
C GLN A 62 -3.51 0.20 4.66
N LEU A 63 -4.17 0.30 3.51
CA LEU A 63 -4.21 1.52 2.69
C LEU A 63 -5.63 2.11 2.54
N PRO A 64 -6.38 2.36 3.63
CA PRO A 64 -7.69 3.00 3.52
C PRO A 64 -7.58 4.47 3.10
N GLU A 65 -6.46 5.14 3.41
CA GLU A 65 -6.27 6.55 3.09
C GLU A 65 -5.50 6.74 1.78
N LYS A 66 -5.88 7.78 1.02
CA LYS A 66 -5.17 8.17 -0.21
C LYS A 66 -3.68 8.37 0.05
N GLN A 67 -3.32 8.99 1.18
CA GLN A 67 -1.95 9.34 1.52
C GLN A 67 -1.05 8.12 1.74
N ASP A 68 -1.58 7.04 2.34
CA ASP A 68 -0.83 5.79 2.51
C ASP A 68 -0.54 5.16 1.15
N ARG A 69 -1.52 5.17 0.24
CA ARG A 69 -1.34 4.64 -1.12
C ARG A 69 -0.33 5.43 -1.94
N GLN A 70 -0.36 6.75 -1.81
CA GLN A 70 0.63 7.62 -2.43
C GLN A 70 2.04 7.30 -1.93
N SER A 71 2.18 7.06 -0.63
CA SER A 71 3.47 6.68 -0.02
C SER A 71 3.97 5.34 -0.56
N VAL A 72 3.11 4.31 -0.61
CA VAL A 72 3.44 3.01 -1.22
C VAL A 72 3.83 3.16 -2.69
N CYS A 73 3.09 3.96 -3.46
CA CYS A 73 3.40 4.24 -4.86
C CYS A 73 4.77 4.88 -5.02
N GLN A 74 5.10 5.87 -4.18
CA GLN A 74 6.42 6.52 -4.21
C GLN A 74 7.54 5.53 -3.89
N CYS A 75 7.33 4.63 -2.93
CA CYS A 75 8.29 3.57 -2.63
C CYS A 75 8.51 2.63 -3.82
N ILE A 76 7.43 2.19 -4.47
CA ILE A 76 7.51 1.33 -5.66
C ILE A 76 8.27 2.04 -6.79
N LYS A 77 7.94 3.31 -7.06
CA LYS A 77 8.61 4.14 -8.07
C LYS A 77 10.13 4.19 -7.84
N LEU A 78 10.57 4.37 -6.60
CA LEU A 78 11.99 4.39 -6.24
C LEU A 78 12.67 3.02 -6.39
N ALA A 79 11.93 1.93 -6.30
CA ALA A 79 12.45 0.58 -6.47
C ALA A 79 12.51 0.11 -7.92
N VAL A 80 11.73 0.70 -8.84
CA VAL A 80 11.73 0.34 -10.27
C VAL A 80 13.14 0.24 -10.88
N PRO A 81 14.06 1.19 -10.65
CA PRO A 81 15.43 1.10 -11.18
C PRO A 81 16.22 -0.12 -10.68
N ILE A 82 15.85 -0.66 -9.51
CA ILE A 82 16.53 -1.76 -8.83
C ILE A 82 15.93 -3.11 -9.28
N ILE A 83 14.60 -3.21 -9.30
CA ILE A 83 13.88 -4.45 -9.64
C ILE A 83 13.79 -4.70 -11.16
N GLY A 84 13.96 -3.62 -11.95
CA GLY A 84 13.81 -3.60 -13.40
C GLY A 84 12.35 -3.60 -13.85
N THR A 85 12.14 -3.71 -15.14
CA THR A 85 10.79 -3.67 -15.73
C THR A 85 9.95 -4.88 -15.32
N VAL A 86 8.71 -4.62 -14.92
CA VAL A 86 7.67 -5.63 -14.66
C VAL A 86 6.62 -5.62 -15.78
N ASN A 87 5.85 -6.68 -15.91
CA ASN A 87 4.72 -6.74 -16.83
C ASN A 87 3.48 -6.18 -16.12
N ASN A 88 3.00 -5.01 -16.57
CA ASN A 88 1.86 -4.33 -15.96
C ASN A 88 0.53 -5.10 -16.09
N THR A 89 0.33 -5.87 -17.16
CA THR A 89 -0.84 -6.77 -17.25
C THR A 89 -0.85 -7.77 -16.09
N ARG A 90 0.32 -8.30 -15.74
CA ARG A 90 0.43 -9.18 -14.57
C ARG A 90 0.22 -8.46 -13.26
N VAL A 91 0.65 -7.21 -13.13
CA VAL A 91 0.39 -6.39 -11.93
C VAL A 91 -1.12 -6.28 -11.70
N GLU A 92 -1.89 -5.99 -12.75
CA GLU A 92 -3.36 -5.92 -12.69
C GLU A 92 -3.99 -7.27 -12.33
N ASP A 93 -3.41 -8.36 -12.84
CA ASP A 93 -3.88 -9.73 -12.60
C ASP A 93 -3.52 -10.29 -11.21
N VAL A 94 -2.61 -9.67 -10.44
CA VAL A 94 -2.20 -10.16 -9.11
C VAL A 94 -3.42 -10.34 -8.21
N SER A 95 -4.29 -9.33 -8.12
CA SER A 95 -5.49 -9.35 -7.28
C SER A 95 -6.43 -10.51 -7.64
N ASN A 96 -6.71 -10.66 -8.94
CA ASN A 96 -7.56 -11.75 -9.44
C ASN A 96 -6.96 -13.12 -9.10
N ASN A 97 -5.65 -13.29 -9.29
CA ASN A 97 -4.95 -14.54 -9.01
C ASN A 97 -4.78 -14.82 -7.50
N CYS A 98 -4.77 -13.79 -6.67
CA CYS A 98 -4.64 -13.92 -5.22
C CYS A 98 -6.00 -13.95 -4.48
N GLY A 99 -7.11 -13.77 -5.20
CA GLY A 99 -8.46 -13.73 -4.64
C GLY A 99 -8.69 -12.49 -3.76
N SER A 100 -8.13 -11.36 -4.18
CA SER A 100 -8.12 -10.07 -3.49
C SER A 100 -8.63 -8.96 -4.41
N THR A 101 -9.18 -7.89 -3.83
CA THR A 101 -9.69 -6.75 -4.60
C THR A 101 -8.68 -5.61 -4.49
N LEU A 102 -7.64 -5.63 -5.33
CA LEU A 102 -6.66 -4.56 -5.25
C LEU A 102 -7.31 -3.31 -5.79
N TYR A 103 -7.11 -2.24 -5.04
CA TYR A 103 -7.36 -0.91 -5.54
C TYR A 103 -6.53 -0.66 -6.79
N LYS A 104 -7.11 0.10 -7.71
CA LYS A 104 -6.52 0.36 -9.01
C LYS A 104 -5.18 1.07 -8.84
N PHE A 105 -4.09 0.32 -9.03
CA PHE A 105 -2.74 0.85 -8.92
C PHE A 105 -2.28 1.40 -10.28
N PRO A 106 -1.56 2.54 -10.32
CA PRO A 106 -0.98 3.03 -11.56
C PRO A 106 0.02 2.02 -12.15
N LEU A 107 0.25 2.13 -13.46
CA LEU A 107 1.26 1.34 -14.16
C LEU A 107 2.62 1.52 -13.49
N ILE A 108 3.27 0.42 -13.13
CA ILE A 108 4.60 0.42 -12.56
C ILE A 108 5.60 0.78 -13.66
N SER A 109 6.22 1.94 -13.50
CA SER A 109 7.24 2.49 -14.38
C SER A 109 8.08 3.52 -13.61
N PRO A 110 9.31 3.84 -14.06
CA PRO A 110 10.10 4.87 -13.41
C PRO A 110 9.44 6.27 -13.48
N ASP A 111 8.51 6.47 -14.42
CA ASP A 111 7.78 7.72 -14.63
C ASP A 111 6.36 7.70 -14.05
N MET A 112 5.99 6.66 -13.29
CA MET A 112 4.64 6.52 -12.76
C MET A 112 4.22 7.73 -11.92
N ASN A 113 2.97 8.18 -12.09
CA ASN A 113 2.41 9.28 -11.33
C ASN A 113 1.66 8.76 -10.10
N CYS A 114 2.13 9.15 -8.92
CA CYS A 114 1.53 8.71 -7.66
C CYS A 114 0.36 9.59 -7.21
N ASP A 115 0.13 10.73 -7.84
CA ASP A 115 -1.03 11.59 -7.53
C ASP A 115 -2.36 11.04 -8.03
N ASP A 116 -2.32 10.18 -9.05
CA ASP A 116 -3.46 9.51 -9.68
C ASP A 116 -3.97 8.30 -8.89
N VAL A 117 -3.34 7.97 -7.75
CA VAL A 117 -3.80 6.86 -6.92
C VAL A 117 -5.13 7.24 -6.27
N VAL A 118 -6.20 6.52 -6.63
CA VAL A 118 -7.56 6.74 -6.15
C VAL A 118 -7.90 5.79 -4.99
N VAL A 119 -8.86 6.21 -4.15
CA VAL A 119 -9.43 5.38 -3.07
C VAL A 119 -10.40 4.38 -3.69
#